data_AF-A0A285NPL1-F1
#
_entry.id   AF-A0A285NPL1-F1
#
_cell.length_a   1.000
_cell.length_b   1.000
_cell.length_c   1.000
_cell.angle_alpha   90.00
_cell.angle_beta   90.00
_cell.angle_gamma   90.00
#
_symmetry.space_group_name_H-M   'P 1'
#
loop_
_entity.id
_entity.type
_entity.pdbx_description
1 polymer ?
#
loop_
_entity_poly.entity_id
_entity_poly.type
_entity_poly.pdbx_seq_one_letter_code
_entity_poly.pdbx_strand_id
1 'polypeptide(L)'
;MKKVILGLFTVIFLSIPTLAQEKLMVVYLYEKGSKHYQIVNDKILKDKYLAKRINKSFNFYRIELGTEPSQRFINRYGLENTEGVFFIDPSTGKVLYKLTDFSKPCRCANLINYFSRNLHKKGIDPDRYLEMAEKLGAYQRKVEKDYLF
;
A
#
# COMPACT_ATOMS: atom_id res chain seq x y z
N MET A 1 7.01 -20.49 -59.53
CA MET A 1 8.06 -20.46 -58.48
C MET A 1 8.33 -19.01 -58.10
N LYS A 2 8.27 -18.68 -56.78
CA LYS A 2 8.86 -17.51 -56.09
C LYS A 2 8.27 -16.14 -56.50
N LYS A 3 7.83 -15.21 -55.63
CA LYS A 3 8.17 -14.83 -54.24
C LYS A 3 6.90 -14.20 -53.62
N VAL A 4 6.26 -14.76 -52.60
CA VAL A 4 6.36 -14.49 -51.15
C VAL A 4 6.78 -13.06 -50.73
N ILE A 5 5.95 -12.50 -49.83
CA ILE A 5 6.18 -11.42 -48.84
C ILE A 5 6.13 -9.96 -49.33
N LEU A 6 5.01 -9.28 -49.04
CA LEU A 6 4.89 -7.90 -48.49
C LEU A 6 3.40 -7.49 -48.61
N GLY A 7 2.67 -6.98 -47.62
CA GLY A 7 3.05 -6.48 -46.31
C GLY A 7 1.94 -6.77 -45.31
N LEU A 8 2.30 -7.59 -44.33
CA LEU A 8 1.61 -7.83 -43.08
C LEU A 8 1.85 -6.60 -42.18
N PHE A 9 1.12 -5.49 -42.33
CA PHE A 9 1.46 -4.25 -41.60
C PHE A 9 0.29 -3.31 -41.20
N THR A 10 -0.89 -3.84 -40.89
CA THR A 10 -1.96 -3.00 -40.29
C THR A 10 -2.70 -3.65 -39.12
N VAL A 11 -2.12 -4.65 -38.47
CA VAL A 11 -2.69 -5.26 -37.25
C VAL A 11 -1.68 -5.27 -36.10
N ILE A 12 -1.00 -4.16 -35.80
CA ILE A 12 -0.35 -3.95 -34.48
C ILE A 12 -0.31 -2.46 -34.10
N PHE A 13 -1.47 -1.79 -34.09
CA PHE A 13 -1.66 -0.59 -33.25
C PHE A 13 -2.86 -0.72 -32.31
N LEU A 14 -3.34 -1.96 -32.11
CA LEU A 14 -4.17 -2.32 -30.98
C LEU A 14 -3.22 -2.79 -29.87
N SER A 15 -3.37 -2.23 -28.67
CA SER A 15 -2.71 -2.59 -27.40
C SER A 15 -1.33 -1.99 -27.08
N ILE A 16 -1.27 -0.68 -26.90
CA ILE A 16 -0.42 -0.13 -25.84
C ILE A 16 -1.24 0.79 -24.92
N PRO A 17 -1.95 0.27 -23.90
CA PRO A 17 -2.33 1.09 -22.77
C PRO A 17 -1.17 1.06 -21.76
N THR A 18 0.01 1.58 -22.11
CA THR A 18 1.07 1.81 -21.11
C THR A 18 0.91 3.19 -20.53
N LEU A 19 -0.15 3.35 -19.75
CA LEU A 19 -0.04 4.08 -18.51
C LEU A 19 -0.13 3.03 -17.42
N ALA A 20 0.93 2.24 -17.28
CA ALA A 20 1.16 1.49 -16.06
C ALA A 20 1.25 2.55 -14.95
N GLN A 21 0.12 2.81 -14.29
CA GLN A 21 0.05 3.78 -13.24
C GLN A 21 1.04 3.34 -12.17
N GLU A 22 2.10 4.13 -12.00
CA GLU A 22 3.16 3.81 -11.04
C GLU A 22 2.51 3.67 -9.65
N LYS A 23 2.50 2.42 -9.17
CA LYS A 23 1.90 2.07 -7.89
C LYS A 23 2.86 2.47 -6.79
N LEU A 24 2.34 3.13 -5.74
CA LEU A 24 3.13 3.35 -4.54
C LEU A 24 3.55 2.02 -3.93
N MET A 25 4.74 2.02 -3.32
CA MET A 25 5.22 0.90 -2.54
C MET A 25 4.68 1.03 -1.12
N VAL A 26 4.08 -0.04 -0.61
CA VAL A 26 3.63 -0.11 0.78
C VAL A 26 4.37 -1.27 1.44
N VAL A 27 5.14 -0.97 2.47
CA VAL A 27 5.93 -1.99 3.18
C VAL A 27 5.42 -2.10 4.60
N TYR A 28 5.11 -3.33 4.99
CA TYR A 28 4.78 -3.69 6.34
C TYR A 28 5.97 -4.43 6.98
N LEU A 29 6.70 -3.74 7.85
CA LEU A 29 7.69 -4.34 8.73
C LEU A 29 6.96 -4.91 9.94
N TYR A 30 7.12 -6.20 10.22
CA TYR A 30 6.38 -6.89 11.26
C TYR A 30 7.28 -7.81 12.08
N GLU A 31 6.93 -8.02 13.34
CA GLU A 31 7.49 -9.05 14.19
C GLU A 31 6.46 -10.18 14.35
N LYS A 32 6.88 -11.41 14.07
CA LYS A 32 5.96 -12.55 14.10
C LYS A 32 5.45 -12.79 15.51
N GLY A 33 4.13 -12.80 15.68
CA GLY A 33 3.48 -13.02 16.98
C GLY A 33 3.25 -11.75 17.79
N SER A 34 3.69 -10.57 17.33
CA SER A 34 3.41 -9.30 18.00
C SER A 34 1.91 -8.96 17.98
N LYS A 35 1.50 -8.08 18.89
CA LYS A 35 0.12 -7.55 18.91
C LYS A 35 -0.18 -6.75 17.63
N HIS A 36 0.80 -6.00 17.11
CA HIS A 36 0.66 -5.27 15.85
C HIS A 36 0.48 -6.22 14.66
N TYR A 37 1.21 -7.33 14.63
CA TYR A 37 1.05 -8.39 13.66
C TYR A 37 -0.38 -8.91 13.60
N GLN A 38 -0.94 -9.27 14.75
CA GLN A 38 -2.32 -9.75 14.83
C GLN A 38 -3.31 -8.69 14.34
N ILE A 39 -3.17 -7.45 14.81
CA ILE A 39 -4.04 -6.33 14.43
C ILE A 39 -4.04 -6.09 12.91
N VAL A 40 -2.86 -5.92 12.30
CA VAL A 40 -2.75 -5.65 10.86
C VAL A 40 -3.23 -6.85 10.06
N ASN A 41 -2.84 -8.06 10.44
CA ASN A 41 -3.25 -9.26 9.72
C ASN A 41 -4.77 -9.45 9.73
N ASP A 42 -5.40 -9.30 10.90
CA ASP A 42 -6.81 -9.65 11.07
C ASP A 42 -7.76 -8.51 10.69
N LYS A 43 -7.39 -7.26 10.98
CA LYS A 43 -8.28 -6.11 10.71
C LYS A 43 -8.01 -5.42 9.38
N ILE A 44 -6.81 -5.56 8.81
CA ILE A 44 -6.44 -4.88 7.56
C ILE A 44 -6.27 -5.86 6.40
N LEU A 45 -5.45 -6.90 6.57
CA LEU A 45 -5.09 -7.81 5.46
C LEU A 45 -6.17 -8.87 5.19
N LYS A 46 -6.91 -9.31 6.21
CA LYS A 46 -8.05 -10.22 6.04
C LYS A 46 -9.34 -9.50 5.62
N ASP A 47 -9.45 -8.18 5.77
CA ASP A 47 -10.61 -7.43 5.27
C ASP A 47 -10.64 -7.48 3.73
N LYS A 48 -11.69 -8.09 3.18
CA LYS A 48 -11.83 -8.34 1.73
C LYS A 48 -11.74 -7.06 0.89
N TYR A 49 -12.27 -5.93 1.39
CA TYR A 49 -12.30 -4.68 0.63
C TYR A 49 -10.94 -3.97 0.67
N LEU A 50 -10.27 -3.98 1.82
CA LEU A 50 -8.93 -3.42 2.00
C LEU A 50 -7.90 -4.26 1.25
N ALA A 51 -7.92 -5.58 1.37
CA ALA A 51 -7.03 -6.49 0.63
C ALA A 51 -7.16 -6.27 -0.89
N LYS A 52 -8.39 -6.20 -1.41
CA LYS A 52 -8.65 -5.91 -2.83
C LYS A 52 -8.06 -4.56 -3.24
N ARG A 53 -8.21 -3.53 -2.39
CA ARG A 53 -7.68 -2.19 -2.66
C ARG A 53 -6.15 -2.18 -2.62
N ILE A 54 -5.54 -2.85 -1.65
CA ILE A 54 -4.09 -2.95 -1.53
C ILE A 54 -3.50 -3.57 -2.80
N ASN A 55 -4.00 -4.73 -3.20
CA ASN A 55 -3.52 -5.45 -4.39
C ASN A 55 -3.72 -4.64 -5.69
N LYS A 56 -4.82 -3.88 -5.77
CA LYS A 56 -5.11 -3.03 -6.91
C LYS A 56 -4.17 -1.81 -6.98
N SER A 57 -3.93 -1.15 -5.86
CA SER A 57 -3.33 0.20 -5.84
C SER A 57 -1.85 0.25 -5.47
N PHE A 58 -1.30 -0.80 -4.85
CA PHE A 58 0.05 -0.77 -4.29
C PHE A 58 0.90 -1.96 -4.72
N ASN A 59 2.21 -1.76 -4.66
CA ASN A 59 3.19 -2.84 -4.56
C ASN A 59 3.40 -3.11 -3.07
N PHE A 60 2.66 -4.10 -2.54
CA PHE A 60 2.64 -4.38 -1.10
C PHE A 60 3.64 -5.46 -0.72
N TYR A 61 4.52 -5.16 0.23
CA TYR A 61 5.53 -6.09 0.75
C TYR A 61 5.35 -6.28 2.25
N ARG A 62 5.48 -7.53 2.69
CA ARG A 62 5.52 -7.91 4.11
C ARG A 62 6.93 -8.41 4.40
N ILE A 63 7.61 -7.81 5.36
CA ILE A 63 8.98 -8.16 5.69
C ILE A 63 9.08 -8.37 7.20
N GLU A 64 9.52 -9.56 7.59
CA GLU A 64 9.74 -9.90 9.00
C GLU A 64 10.99 -9.20 9.51
N LEU A 65 10.88 -8.50 10.64
CA LEU A 65 12.01 -7.87 11.32
C LEU A 65 13.05 -8.93 11.74
N GLY A 66 14.31 -8.51 11.82
CA GLY A 66 15.43 -9.40 12.15
C GLY A 66 15.90 -10.29 10.99
N THR A 67 15.24 -10.22 9.83
CA THR A 67 15.69 -10.92 8.62
C THR A 67 16.63 -10.06 7.78
N GLU A 68 17.53 -10.68 7.02
CA GLU A 68 18.43 -9.95 6.10
C GLU A 68 17.66 -9.04 5.11
N PRO A 69 16.51 -9.45 4.52
CA PRO A 69 15.67 -8.55 3.74
C PRO A 69 15.20 -7.29 4.50
N SER A 70 14.82 -7.42 5.78
CA SER A 70 14.39 -6.27 6.59
C SER A 70 15.53 -5.29 6.81
N GLN A 71 16.73 -5.78 7.14
CA GLN A 71 17.89 -4.93 7.36
C GLN A 71 18.28 -4.16 6.09
N ARG A 72 18.29 -4.84 4.93
CA ARG A 72 18.54 -4.17 3.64
C ARG A 72 17.50 -3.08 3.35
N PHE A 73 16.24 -3.35 3.66
CA PHE A 73 15.16 -2.39 3.43
C PHE A 73 15.28 -1.18 4.35
N ILE A 74 15.48 -1.41 5.65
CA ILE A 74 15.68 -0.38 6.67
C ILE A 74 16.85 0.53 6.27
N ASN A 75 18.00 -0.05 5.92
CA ASN A 75 19.18 0.71 5.51
C ASN A 75 18.96 1.50 4.22
N ARG A 76 18.28 0.92 3.22
CA ARG A 76 18.04 1.56 1.92
C ARG A 76 17.14 2.79 2.04
N TYR A 77 16.15 2.76 2.91
CA TYR A 77 15.14 3.81 3.03
C TYR A 77 15.31 4.66 4.31
N GLY A 78 16.39 4.45 5.07
CA GLY A 78 16.67 5.19 6.30
C GLY A 78 15.56 5.04 7.35
N LEU A 79 14.98 3.84 7.47
CA LEU A 79 13.87 3.58 8.39
C LEU A 79 14.39 3.26 9.79
N GLU A 80 13.50 3.40 10.77
CA GLU A 80 13.71 2.84 12.11
C GLU A 80 13.52 1.31 12.07
N ASN A 81 14.32 0.57 12.82
CA ASN A 81 14.15 -0.88 13.00
C ASN A 81 12.99 -1.17 13.96
N THR A 82 11.77 -0.87 13.52
CA THR A 82 10.53 -1.00 14.30
C THR A 82 9.41 -1.54 13.42
N GLU A 83 8.40 -2.13 14.04
CA GLU A 83 7.18 -2.49 13.34
C GLU A 83 6.49 -1.24 12.80
N GLY A 84 5.95 -1.35 11.58
CA GLY A 84 5.30 -0.20 10.95
C GLY A 84 4.84 -0.47 9.52
N VAL A 85 3.85 0.32 9.11
CA VAL A 85 3.42 0.40 7.71
C VAL A 85 3.97 1.69 7.10
N PHE A 86 4.78 1.54 6.06
CA PHE A 86 5.50 2.62 5.39
C PHE A 86 4.95 2.79 3.97
N PHE A 87 4.56 4.01 3.64
CA PHE A 87 4.12 4.40 2.30
C PHE A 87 5.27 5.12 1.61
N ILE A 88 5.78 4.55 0.52
CA ILE A 88 7.02 4.98 -0.12
C ILE A 88 6.74 5.24 -1.60
N ASP A 89 7.24 6.38 -2.08
CA ASP A 89 7.32 6.66 -3.51
C ASP A 89 8.50 5.87 -4.12
N PRO A 90 8.24 4.86 -4.97
CA PRO A 90 9.32 4.04 -5.51
C PRO A 90 10.24 4.79 -6.47
N SER A 91 9.77 5.88 -7.08
CA SER A 91 10.56 6.68 -8.04
C SER A 91 11.67 7.47 -7.35
N THR A 92 11.39 7.97 -6.15
CA THR A 92 12.31 8.81 -5.36
C THR A 92 12.91 8.08 -4.17
N GLY A 93 12.33 6.94 -3.78
CA GLY A 93 12.61 6.26 -2.53
C GLY A 93 12.14 7.02 -1.29
N LYS A 94 11.40 8.12 -1.44
CA LYS A 94 10.95 8.94 -0.32
C LYS A 94 9.83 8.26 0.45
N VAL A 95 9.99 8.16 1.76
CA VAL A 95 8.90 7.81 2.68
C VAL A 95 7.90 8.97 2.71
N LEU A 96 6.70 8.73 2.22
CA LEU A 96 5.61 9.71 2.22
C LEU A 96 4.89 9.76 3.56
N TYR A 97 4.78 8.60 4.23
CA TYR A 97 4.16 8.50 5.55
C TYR A 97 4.58 7.20 6.25
N LYS A 98 4.69 7.23 7.57
CA LYS A 98 4.90 6.05 8.43
C LYS A 98 3.81 5.92 9.47
N LEU A 99 3.27 4.72 9.65
CA LEU A 99 2.35 4.38 10.74
C LEU A 99 2.98 3.30 11.61
N THR A 100 3.37 3.67 12.83
CA THR A 100 3.98 2.78 13.82
C THR A 100 3.05 2.51 15.02
N ASP A 101 2.06 3.39 15.26
CA ASP A 101 1.02 3.19 16.26
C ASP A 101 -0.20 2.50 15.64
N PHE A 102 -0.48 1.28 16.10
CA PHE A 102 -1.61 0.45 15.68
C PHE A 102 -2.75 0.39 16.70
N SER A 103 -2.76 1.28 17.70
CA SER A 103 -3.86 1.41 18.67
C SER A 103 -5.22 1.68 18.00
N LYS A 104 -5.20 2.34 16.85
CA LYS A 104 -6.37 2.63 16.00
C LYS A 104 -6.17 2.04 14.59
N PRO A 105 -6.55 0.76 14.36
CA PRO A 105 -6.46 0.11 13.05
C PRO A 105 -7.12 0.91 11.92
N CYS A 106 -8.15 1.73 12.22
CA CYS A 106 -8.80 2.56 11.22
C CYS A 106 -7.87 3.60 10.59
N ARG A 107 -6.81 4.04 11.28
CA ARG A 107 -5.80 4.95 10.71
C ARG A 107 -5.07 4.27 9.56
N CYS A 108 -4.70 3.00 9.70
CA CYS A 108 -4.09 2.22 8.62
C CYS A 108 -5.02 2.11 7.41
N ALA A 109 -6.29 1.72 7.64
CA ALA A 109 -7.30 1.63 6.58
C ALA A 109 -7.54 2.98 5.87
N ASN A 110 -7.54 4.08 6.63
CA ASN A 110 -7.68 5.42 6.11
C ASN A 110 -6.47 5.86 5.27
N LEU A 111 -5.24 5.53 5.68
CA LEU A 111 -4.03 5.80 4.87
C LEU A 111 -4.03 4.98 3.58
N ILE A 112 -4.42 3.71 3.62
CA ILE A 112 -4.63 2.89 2.42
C ILE A 112 -5.62 3.57 1.47
N ASN A 113 -6.75 4.07 1.98
CA ASN A 113 -7.72 4.80 1.16
C ASN A 113 -7.13 6.10 0.60
N TYR A 114 -6.48 6.90 1.44
CA TYR A 114 -5.85 8.17 1.10
C TYR A 114 -4.83 8.02 -0.04
N PHE A 115 -3.88 7.09 0.10
CA PHE A 115 -2.83 6.85 -0.88
C PHE A 115 -3.38 6.18 -2.15
N SER A 116 -4.38 5.30 -2.04
CA SER A 116 -5.01 4.67 -3.22
C SER A 116 -5.72 5.68 -4.13
N ARG A 117 -6.10 6.83 -3.58
CA ARG A 117 -6.76 7.94 -4.29
C ARG A 117 -5.76 9.02 -4.74
N ASN A 118 -4.46 8.80 -4.54
CA ASN A 118 -3.39 9.75 -4.83
C ASN A 118 -3.62 11.15 -4.21
N LEU A 119 -4.19 11.22 -3.00
CA LEU A 119 -4.51 12.50 -2.35
C LEU A 119 -3.24 13.32 -2.00
N HIS A 120 -2.13 12.64 -1.72
CA HIS A 120 -0.82 13.28 -1.55
C HIS A 120 -0.37 14.08 -2.78
N LYS A 121 -0.70 13.62 -3.99
CA LYS A 121 -0.39 14.34 -5.24
C LYS A 121 -1.27 15.58 -5.44
N LYS A 122 -2.33 15.72 -4.63
CA LYS A 122 -3.24 16.88 -4.64
C LYS A 122 -2.89 17.91 -3.55
N GLY A 123 -1.75 17.75 -2.87
CA GLY A 123 -1.33 18.64 -1.79
C GLY A 123 -2.20 18.55 -0.53
N ILE A 124 -3.01 17.49 -0.38
CA ILE A 124 -3.75 17.25 0.85
C ILE A 124 -2.76 16.69 1.87
N ASP A 125 -2.75 17.23 3.08
CA ASP A 125 -1.92 16.72 4.17
C ASP A 125 -2.49 15.41 4.75
N PRO A 126 -1.67 14.35 4.92
CA PRO A 126 -2.15 13.05 5.41
C PRO A 126 -2.62 13.10 6.87
N ASP A 127 -2.02 13.92 7.73
CA ASP A 127 -2.41 14.05 9.13
C ASP A 127 -3.76 14.76 9.26
N ARG A 128 -3.95 15.85 8.51
CA ARG A 128 -5.24 16.54 8.41
C ARG A 128 -6.33 15.61 7.88
N TYR A 129 -6.01 14.79 6.87
CA TYR A 129 -6.95 13.80 6.36
C TYR A 129 -7.32 12.77 7.45
N LEU A 130 -6.34 12.27 8.20
CA LEU A 130 -6.57 11.32 9.28
C LEU A 130 -7.43 11.92 10.40
N GLU A 131 -7.16 13.16 10.81
CA GLU A 131 -7.95 13.85 11.82
C GLU A 131 -9.43 13.96 11.40
N MET A 132 -9.68 14.36 10.15
CA MET A 132 -11.05 14.41 9.62
C MET A 132 -11.68 13.02 9.53
N ALA A 133 -10.94 12.02 9.08
CA ALA A 133 -11.42 10.65 8.96
C ALA A 133 -11.80 10.06 10.33
N GLU A 134 -11.02 10.35 11.37
CA GLU A 134 -11.31 9.94 12.74
C GLU A 134 -12.56 10.64 13.29
N LYS A 135 -12.70 11.96 13.10
CA LYS A 135 -13.89 12.72 13.49
C LYS A 135 -15.17 12.17 12.85
N LEU A 136 -15.07 11.72 11.59
CA LEU A 136 -16.18 11.13 10.84
C LEU A 136 -16.41 9.64 11.13
N GLY A 137 -15.56 9.00 11.94
CA GLY A 137 -15.61 7.57 12.20
C GLY A 137 -15.35 6.71 10.97
N ALA A 138 -14.61 7.23 9.98
CA ALA A 138 -14.32 6.53 8.73
C ALA A 138 -13.51 5.26 9.00
N TYR A 139 -13.97 4.15 8.43
CA TYR A 139 -13.42 2.79 8.60
C TYR A 139 -13.46 2.19 10.02
N GLN A 140 -13.74 2.96 11.08
CA GLN A 140 -13.87 2.44 12.45
C GLN A 140 -14.84 1.27 12.53
N ARG A 141 -16.03 1.38 11.93
CA ARG A 141 -17.02 0.28 11.94
C ARG A 141 -16.55 -0.98 11.21
N LYS A 142 -15.65 -0.86 10.23
CA LYS A 142 -15.19 -2.00 9.42
C LYS A 142 -14.03 -2.74 10.07
N VAL A 143 -13.15 -2.02 10.74
CA VAL A 143 -11.86 -2.55 11.21
C VAL A 143 -11.72 -2.61 12.73
N GLU A 144 -12.52 -1.86 13.48
CA GLU A 144 -12.42 -1.79 14.95
C GLU A 144 -13.66 -2.30 15.65
N LYS A 145 -14.85 -2.07 15.08
CA LYS A 145 -16.07 -2.69 15.59
C LYS A 145 -16.17 -4.08 15.03
N ASP A 146 -16.19 -5.08 15.91
CA ASP A 146 -16.50 -6.44 15.53
C ASP A 146 -17.90 -6.45 14.93
N TYR A 147 -17.99 -6.77 13.63
CA TYR A 147 -19.21 -7.35 13.13
C TYR A 147 -19.35 -8.70 13.83
N LEU A 148 -20.37 -8.84 14.66
CA LEU A 148 -21.04 -10.12 14.88
C LEU A 148 -21.45 -10.62 13.49
N PHE A 149 -20.61 -11.45 12.86
CA PHE A 149 -21.03 -12.37 11.82
C PHE A 149 -21.24 -13.72 12.47
#